data_AF-B7PII0-F1
#
_entry.id   AF-B7PII0-F1
#
_cell.length_a   1.000
_cell.length_b   1.000
_cell.length_c   1.000
_cell.angle_alpha   90.00
_cell.angle_beta   90.00
_cell.angle_gamma   90.00
#
_symmetry.space_group_name_H-M   'P 1'
#
loop_
_entity.id
_entity.type
_entity.pdbx_description
1 polymer ?
#
loop_
_entity_poly.entity_id
_entity_poly.type
_entity_poly.pdbx_seq_one_letter_code
_entity_poly.pdbx_strand_id
1 'polypeptide(L)'
;MAVNIPGVVSLVIFYLVILAVGIWAGRKSKKTGSGGAADEAMLAGRSIGTFVGIFTMIATWVGGGYINGTAEVLYTSGVIWCQAPFGYALSLVIGGYFFAKKMRAEGYVTMLDPFQELLGRRMGGLLFIPALCGEVFWSAAILAALGATVGVIIDIDRKTSIITSACIAVFYTFFGGLYSVAYTDVIQLFCIFVGLWLCVPFSMMNKSVGPLSYPTNDWVGSLEPRFIGQYVDSGLLLIFGGIPWQVYFQRVLSSKSAFKAQLLSYVAAFGCIVMAVPAMIVGVVAKATRWNETEFTGPLPLDKEHTPLVLPMVLQFLTPGVVSFVGLGAVSAAVMSSSDSSILSAASMFARNVYKLIFRQKARAENIPTFF
;
A
#
# COMPACT_ATOMS: atom_id res chain seq x y z
N MET A 1 -3.70 14.83 26.77
CA MET A 1 -3.03 13.54 27.03
C MET A 1 -1.57 13.69 26.63
N ALA A 2 -0.64 12.94 27.24
CA ALA A 2 0.79 13.12 26.97
C ALA A 2 1.16 12.50 25.61
N VAL A 3 1.85 13.29 24.77
CA VAL A 3 2.42 12.82 23.49
C VAL A 3 3.20 11.53 23.71
N ASN A 4 2.98 10.51 22.88
CA ASN A 4 3.80 9.30 22.91
C ASN A 4 5.18 9.61 22.31
N ILE A 5 6.05 10.21 23.13
CA ILE A 5 7.42 10.61 22.77
C ILE A 5 8.18 9.45 22.09
N PRO A 6 8.11 8.20 22.59
CA PRO A 6 8.65 7.06 21.86
C PRO A 6 8.10 6.93 20.43
N GLY A 7 6.78 6.97 20.24
CA GLY A 7 6.16 6.85 18.92
C GLY A 7 6.57 7.95 17.94
N VAL A 8 6.71 9.20 18.41
CA VAL A 8 7.23 10.32 17.59
C VAL A 8 8.66 10.06 17.14
N VAL A 9 9.52 9.66 18.09
CA VAL A 9 10.93 9.36 17.81
C VAL A 9 11.03 8.20 16.81
N SER A 10 10.16 7.19 16.93
CA SER A 10 10.05 6.08 15.95
C SER A 10 9.80 6.60 14.56
N LEU A 11 8.76 7.42 14.42
CA LEU A 11 8.31 7.93 13.14
C LEU A 11 9.38 8.77 12.46
N VAL A 12 10.05 9.66 13.21
CA VAL A 12 11.13 10.51 12.69
C VAL A 12 12.33 9.67 12.26
N ILE A 13 12.80 8.74 13.11
CA ILE A 13 13.92 7.85 12.76
C ILE A 13 13.57 7.04 11.52
N PHE A 14 12.37 6.49 11.48
CA PHE A 14 11.89 5.68 10.37
C PHE A 14 11.83 6.47 9.06
N TYR A 15 11.31 7.70 9.08
CA TYR A 15 11.30 8.59 7.91
C TYR A 15 12.71 8.94 7.44
N LEU A 16 13.65 9.19 8.36
CA LEU A 16 15.04 9.44 8.02
C LEU A 16 15.71 8.22 7.37
N VAL A 17 15.43 7.01 7.85
CA VAL A 17 15.93 5.75 7.27
C VAL A 17 15.40 5.57 5.85
N ILE A 18 14.09 5.74 5.62
CA ILE A 18 13.51 5.65 4.28
C ILE A 18 14.14 6.69 3.35
N LEU A 19 14.23 7.95 3.80
CA LEU A 19 14.81 9.03 3.01
C LEU A 19 16.26 8.71 2.63
N ALA A 20 17.07 8.25 3.59
CA ALA A 20 18.46 7.90 3.36
C ALA A 20 18.61 6.74 2.35
N VAL A 21 17.81 5.69 2.51
CA VAL A 21 17.80 4.53 1.60
C VAL A 21 17.33 4.94 0.21
N GLY A 22 16.28 5.74 0.12
CA GLY A 22 15.73 6.21 -1.14
C GLY A 22 16.74 7.08 -1.92
N ILE A 23 17.38 8.03 -1.24
CA ILE A 23 18.45 8.86 -1.84
C ILE A 23 19.63 7.99 -2.27
N TRP A 24 20.05 7.02 -1.46
CA TRP A 24 21.13 6.10 -1.80
C TRP A 24 20.79 5.24 -3.02
N ALA A 25 19.60 4.65 -3.06
CA ALA A 25 19.12 3.82 -4.16
C ALA A 25 18.95 4.63 -5.46
N GLY A 26 18.42 5.85 -5.38
CA GLY A 26 18.32 6.77 -6.51
C GLY A 26 19.69 7.15 -7.08
N ARG A 27 20.67 7.43 -6.21
CA ARG A 27 22.07 7.70 -6.63
C ARG A 27 22.74 6.47 -7.26
N LYS A 28 22.43 5.27 -6.77
CA LYS A 28 22.93 4.01 -7.35
C LYS A 28 22.36 3.76 -8.75
N SER A 29 21.06 4.02 -8.96
CA SER A 29 20.43 3.92 -10.28
C SER A 29 21.17 4.79 -11.31
N LYS A 30 21.36 6.08 -11.01
CA LYS A 30 22.05 7.04 -11.90
C LYS A 30 23.48 6.66 -12.27
N LYS A 31 24.16 5.86 -11.44
CA LYS A 31 25.53 5.38 -11.70
C LYS A 31 25.60 4.09 -12.50
N THR A 32 24.56 3.26 -12.43
CA THR A 32 24.55 1.89 -12.99
C THR A 32 23.70 1.80 -14.26
N GLY A 33 22.91 2.84 -14.53
CA GLY A 33 21.94 2.86 -15.61
C GLY A 33 22.56 3.20 -16.97
N SER A 34 22.22 2.37 -17.96
CA SER A 34 22.62 2.51 -19.36
C SER A 34 21.43 2.83 -20.27
N GLY A 35 20.30 3.28 -19.69
CA GLY A 35 19.04 3.57 -20.38
C GLY A 35 18.69 5.05 -20.41
N GLY A 36 17.63 5.43 -21.14
CA GLY A 36 17.14 6.81 -21.12
C GLY A 36 16.57 7.18 -19.74
N ALA A 37 16.75 8.44 -19.31
CA ALA A 37 16.36 8.91 -17.96
C ALA A 37 14.90 8.60 -17.58
N ALA A 38 13.98 8.63 -18.55
CA ALA A 38 12.58 8.27 -18.33
C ALA A 38 12.36 6.76 -18.10
N ASP A 39 13.11 5.88 -18.78
CA ASP A 39 13.01 4.43 -18.61
C ASP A 39 13.60 3.99 -17.25
N GLU A 40 14.64 4.69 -16.78
CA GLU A 40 15.15 4.51 -15.42
C GLU A 40 14.16 4.97 -14.35
N ALA A 41 13.60 6.16 -14.50
CA ALA A 41 12.65 6.69 -13.53
C ALA A 41 11.36 5.84 -13.46
N MET A 42 10.84 5.41 -14.61
CA MET A 42 9.56 4.72 -14.70
C MET A 42 9.65 3.21 -14.54
N LEU A 43 10.71 2.56 -15.05
CA LEU A 43 10.86 1.10 -15.12
C LEU A 43 12.16 0.58 -14.49
N ALA A 44 12.96 1.43 -13.84
CA ALA A 44 14.24 1.05 -13.24
C ALA A 44 15.18 0.34 -14.25
N GLY A 45 15.11 0.76 -15.53
CA GLY A 45 15.88 0.15 -16.62
C GLY A 45 15.57 -1.34 -16.82
N ARG A 46 14.40 -1.80 -16.36
CA ARG A 46 13.96 -3.20 -16.35
C ARG A 46 14.96 -4.15 -15.69
N SER A 47 15.72 -3.62 -14.73
CA SER A 47 16.87 -4.29 -14.13
C SER A 47 16.60 -4.85 -12.74
N ILE A 48 15.39 -4.64 -12.22
CA ILE A 48 14.99 -5.07 -10.87
C ILE A 48 15.16 -6.59 -10.75
N GLY A 49 15.90 -6.99 -9.71
CA GLY A 49 16.11 -8.40 -9.39
C GLY A 49 14.81 -9.06 -8.92
N THR A 50 14.67 -10.37 -9.15
CA THR A 50 13.44 -11.11 -8.79
C THR A 50 13.07 -10.96 -7.31
N PHE A 51 14.07 -10.95 -6.41
CA PHE A 51 13.84 -10.75 -4.98
C PHE A 51 13.22 -9.38 -4.70
N VAL A 52 13.90 -8.29 -5.09
CA VAL A 52 13.38 -6.91 -4.90
C VAL A 52 12.01 -6.75 -5.54
N GLY A 53 11.82 -7.31 -6.75
CA GLY A 53 10.57 -7.30 -7.50
C GLY A 53 9.40 -7.98 -6.79
N ILE A 54 9.63 -9.09 -6.09
CA ILE A 54 8.60 -9.77 -5.29
C ILE A 54 8.22 -8.92 -4.08
N PHE A 55 9.21 -8.39 -3.36
CA PHE A 55 8.97 -7.61 -2.14
C PHE A 55 8.26 -6.29 -2.45
N THR A 56 8.67 -5.54 -3.47
CA THR A 56 7.95 -4.33 -3.91
C THR A 56 6.54 -4.64 -4.40
N MET A 57 6.35 -5.78 -5.09
CA MET A 57 5.01 -6.21 -5.49
C MET A 57 4.13 -6.49 -4.27
N ILE A 58 4.63 -7.17 -3.23
CA ILE A 58 3.85 -7.39 -2.00
C ILE A 58 3.58 -6.06 -1.29
N ALA A 59 4.62 -5.23 -1.08
CA ALA A 59 4.53 -3.97 -0.34
C ALA A 59 3.51 -2.99 -0.96
N THR A 60 3.45 -2.95 -2.30
CA THR A 60 2.49 -2.15 -3.06
C THR A 60 1.03 -2.44 -2.67
N TRP A 61 0.69 -3.72 -2.46
CA TRP A 61 -0.68 -4.15 -2.13
C TRP A 61 -0.92 -4.17 -0.63
N VAL A 62 0.10 -4.54 0.15
CA VAL A 62 0.10 -4.55 1.62
C VAL A 62 0.36 -3.12 2.12
N GLY A 63 -0.57 -2.24 1.75
CA GLY A 63 -0.54 -0.84 2.11
C GLY A 63 -1.19 -0.53 3.44
N GLY A 64 -1.06 0.74 3.84
CA GLY A 64 -1.75 1.28 5.02
C GLY A 64 -3.26 1.08 4.99
N GLY A 65 -3.90 1.36 3.86
CA GLY A 65 -5.34 1.14 3.68
C GLY A 65 -5.73 -0.35 3.73
N TYR A 66 -4.86 -1.23 3.21
CA TYR A 66 -5.09 -2.68 3.24
C TYR A 66 -5.04 -3.22 4.67
N ILE A 67 -4.00 -2.89 5.44
CA ILE A 67 -3.81 -3.39 6.80
C ILE A 67 -4.81 -2.75 7.77
N ASN A 68 -4.97 -1.42 7.76
CA ASN A 68 -5.90 -0.73 8.64
C ASN A 68 -7.36 -1.11 8.31
N GLY A 69 -7.71 -1.12 7.02
CA GLY A 69 -9.06 -1.51 6.58
C GLY A 69 -9.39 -2.97 6.89
N THR A 70 -8.41 -3.88 6.79
CA THR A 70 -8.58 -5.29 7.19
C THR A 70 -8.94 -5.40 8.67
N ALA A 71 -8.23 -4.69 9.55
CA ALA A 71 -8.51 -4.70 10.98
C ALA A 71 -9.85 -4.02 11.33
N GLU A 72 -10.17 -2.90 10.67
CA GLU A 72 -11.43 -2.17 10.84
C GLU A 72 -12.65 -3.02 10.45
N VAL A 73 -12.61 -3.65 9.27
CA VAL A 73 -13.71 -4.49 8.78
C VAL A 73 -13.91 -5.70 9.68
N LEU A 74 -12.82 -6.29 10.18
CA LEU A 74 -12.93 -7.43 11.08
C LEU A 74 -13.54 -7.02 12.44
N TYR A 75 -13.13 -5.87 12.97
CA TYR A 75 -13.73 -5.30 14.19
C TYR A 75 -15.24 -5.06 14.04
N THR A 76 -15.67 -4.45 12.92
CA THR A 76 -17.08 -4.07 12.69
C THR A 76 -17.96 -5.20 12.21
N SER A 77 -17.56 -5.87 11.14
CA SER A 77 -18.41 -6.75 10.34
C SER A 77 -17.95 -8.21 10.35
N GLY A 78 -16.73 -8.49 10.82
CA GLY A 78 -16.18 -9.84 10.93
C GLY A 78 -15.44 -10.33 9.68
N VAL A 79 -14.86 -11.52 9.77
CA VAL A 79 -13.97 -12.11 8.76
C VAL A 79 -14.64 -12.33 7.42
N ILE A 80 -15.95 -12.62 7.40
CA ILE A 80 -16.71 -12.82 6.16
C ILE A 80 -16.64 -11.58 5.28
N TRP A 81 -16.73 -10.39 5.87
CA TRP A 81 -16.67 -9.12 5.13
C TRP A 81 -15.24 -8.68 4.79
N CYS A 82 -14.22 -9.35 5.35
CA CYS A 82 -12.82 -9.08 5.09
C CYS A 82 -12.37 -9.65 3.74
N GLN A 83 -12.95 -9.14 2.65
CA GLN A 83 -12.71 -9.64 1.31
C GLN A 83 -11.40 -9.14 0.69
N ALA A 84 -10.86 -8.00 1.15
CA ALA A 84 -9.70 -7.36 0.53
C ALA A 84 -8.48 -8.30 0.39
N PRO A 85 -8.09 -9.10 1.41
CA PRO A 85 -6.98 -10.04 1.27
C PRO A 85 -7.16 -11.07 0.16
N PHE A 86 -8.35 -11.68 0.09
CA PHE A 86 -8.65 -12.71 -0.90
C PHE A 86 -8.87 -12.11 -2.29
N GLY A 87 -9.57 -10.98 -2.37
CA GLY A 87 -9.87 -10.28 -3.61
C GLY A 87 -8.61 -9.80 -4.32
N TYR A 88 -7.69 -9.13 -3.61
CA TYR A 88 -6.43 -8.69 -4.20
C TYR A 88 -5.47 -9.84 -4.51
N ALA A 89 -5.42 -10.89 -3.68
CA ALA A 89 -4.64 -12.08 -4.01
C ALA A 89 -5.14 -12.73 -5.32
N LEU A 90 -6.46 -12.86 -5.49
CA LEU A 90 -7.04 -13.39 -6.72
C LEU A 90 -6.80 -12.45 -7.91
N SER A 91 -6.88 -11.12 -7.69
CA SER A 91 -6.53 -10.11 -8.68
C SER A 91 -5.10 -10.30 -9.21
N LEU A 92 -4.14 -10.51 -8.31
CA LEU A 92 -2.75 -10.79 -8.64
C LEU A 92 -2.56 -12.10 -9.42
N VAL A 93 -3.29 -13.17 -9.05
CA VAL A 93 -3.23 -14.45 -9.76
C VAL A 93 -3.80 -14.32 -11.18
N ILE A 94 -4.99 -13.73 -11.32
CA ILE A 94 -5.65 -13.53 -12.62
C ILE A 94 -4.84 -12.57 -13.49
N GLY A 95 -4.40 -11.44 -12.93
CA GLY A 95 -3.53 -10.46 -13.56
C GLY A 95 -2.19 -11.07 -14.01
N GLY A 96 -1.61 -11.94 -13.19
CA GLY A 96 -0.37 -12.67 -13.48
C GLY A 96 -0.52 -13.67 -14.61
N TYR A 97 -1.62 -14.42 -14.62
CA TYR A 97 -1.89 -15.46 -15.61
C TYR A 97 -2.20 -14.86 -16.99
N PHE A 98 -3.16 -13.93 -17.07
CA PHE A 98 -3.64 -13.42 -18.36
C PHE A 98 -2.80 -12.28 -18.92
N PHE A 99 -2.36 -11.34 -18.07
CA PHE A 99 -1.85 -10.05 -18.56
C PHE A 99 -0.35 -9.89 -18.37
N ALA A 100 0.24 -10.32 -17.25
CA ALA A 100 1.64 -10.02 -16.92
C ALA A 100 2.64 -10.45 -17.99
N LYS A 101 2.50 -11.68 -18.51
CA LYS A 101 3.39 -12.21 -19.56
C LYS A 101 3.28 -11.40 -20.85
N LYS A 102 2.06 -11.16 -21.33
CA LYS A 102 1.79 -10.47 -22.59
C LYS A 102 2.26 -9.02 -22.50
N MET A 103 1.89 -8.32 -21.44
CA MET A 103 2.27 -6.92 -21.21
C MET A 103 3.79 -6.75 -21.20
N ARG A 104 4.50 -7.67 -20.55
CA ARG A 104 5.97 -7.61 -20.50
C ARG A 104 6.64 -8.01 -21.81
N ALA A 105 6.09 -8.98 -22.54
CA ALA A 105 6.64 -9.46 -23.81
C ALA A 105 6.57 -8.39 -24.91
N GLU A 106 5.48 -7.63 -24.97
CA GLU A 106 5.32 -6.52 -25.92
C GLU A 106 6.17 -5.28 -25.57
N GLY A 107 6.79 -5.27 -24.39
CA GLY A 107 7.69 -4.19 -24.00
C GLY A 107 6.98 -2.87 -23.71
N TYR A 108 5.72 -2.92 -23.27
CA TYR A 108 4.99 -1.73 -22.81
C TYR A 108 5.65 -1.04 -21.62
N VAL A 109 5.25 0.21 -21.39
CA VAL A 109 5.71 1.06 -20.28
C VAL A 109 4.58 1.34 -19.30
N THR A 110 3.35 1.47 -19.79
CA THR A 110 2.17 1.68 -18.94
C THR A 110 1.04 0.74 -19.32
N MET A 111 0.09 0.59 -18.41
CA MET A 111 -1.12 -0.21 -18.60
C MET A 111 -2.04 0.35 -19.70
N LEU A 112 -1.86 1.63 -20.05
CA LEU A 112 -2.63 2.31 -21.10
C LEU A 112 -2.05 2.09 -22.51
N ASP A 113 -0.80 1.64 -22.63
CA ASP A 113 -0.14 1.46 -23.94
C ASP A 113 -0.92 0.52 -24.90
N PRO A 114 -1.41 -0.68 -24.48
CA PRO A 114 -2.19 -1.55 -25.37
C PRO A 114 -3.48 -0.89 -25.87
N PHE A 115 -4.16 -0.15 -25.00
CA PHE A 115 -5.39 0.57 -25.35
C PHE A 115 -5.11 1.72 -26.31
N GLN A 116 -3.95 2.36 -26.16
CA GLN A 116 -3.53 3.43 -27.06
C GLN A 116 -3.15 2.92 -28.45
N GLU A 117 -2.62 1.70 -28.56
CA GLU A 117 -2.38 1.04 -29.85
C GLU A 117 -3.69 0.61 -30.52
N LEU A 118 -4.63 0.05 -29.75
CA LEU A 118 -5.91 -0.42 -30.27
C LEU A 118 -6.89 0.70 -30.64
N LEU A 119 -7.05 1.69 -29.76
CA LEU A 119 -8.06 2.75 -29.85
C LEU A 119 -7.49 4.09 -30.34
N GLY A 120 -6.18 4.16 -30.55
CA GLY A 120 -5.47 5.34 -31.00
C GLY A 120 -5.06 6.29 -29.86
N ARG A 121 -4.15 7.22 -30.22
CA ARG A 121 -3.48 8.14 -29.29
C ARG A 121 -4.42 9.02 -28.48
N ARG A 122 -5.52 9.49 -29.08
CA ARG A 122 -6.50 10.37 -28.40
C ARG A 122 -7.26 9.61 -27.31
N MET A 123 -7.70 8.39 -27.61
CA MET A 123 -8.43 7.58 -26.64
C MET A 123 -7.52 7.13 -25.50
N GLY A 124 -6.26 6.76 -25.78
CA GLY A 124 -5.29 6.45 -24.72
C GLY A 124 -5.05 7.62 -23.76
N GLY A 125 -5.00 8.86 -24.27
CA GLY A 125 -4.91 10.06 -23.44
C GLY A 125 -6.19 10.35 -22.64
N LEU A 126 -7.37 10.01 -23.15
CA LEU A 126 -8.63 10.14 -22.40
C LEU A 126 -8.76 9.09 -21.28
N LEU A 127 -8.30 7.86 -21.53
CA LEU A 127 -8.28 6.78 -20.55
C LEU A 127 -7.34 7.04 -19.37
N PHE A 128 -6.43 8.01 -19.51
CA PHE A 128 -5.63 8.49 -18.38
C PHE A 128 -6.48 9.19 -17.31
N ILE A 129 -7.56 9.90 -17.67
CA ILE A 129 -8.40 10.64 -16.71
C ILE A 129 -8.99 9.71 -15.62
N PRO A 130 -9.72 8.62 -15.96
CA PRO A 130 -10.23 7.72 -14.92
C PRO A 130 -9.11 7.03 -14.14
N ALA A 131 -7.99 6.67 -14.78
CA ALA A 131 -6.83 6.10 -14.10
C ALA A 131 -6.23 7.08 -13.07
N LEU A 132 -6.08 8.35 -13.44
CA LEU A 132 -5.60 9.41 -12.55
C LEU A 132 -6.56 9.62 -11.37
N CYS A 133 -7.87 9.69 -11.62
CA CYS A 133 -8.86 9.81 -10.54
C CYS A 133 -8.75 8.64 -9.54
N GLY A 134 -8.56 7.41 -10.04
CA GLY A 134 -8.31 6.25 -9.20
C GLY A 134 -7.08 6.41 -8.30
N GLU A 135 -5.94 6.82 -8.88
CA GLU A 135 -4.71 7.06 -8.11
C GLU A 135 -4.86 8.19 -7.09
N VAL A 136 -5.58 9.27 -7.43
CA VAL A 136 -5.82 10.41 -6.53
C VAL A 136 -6.69 9.98 -5.35
N PHE A 137 -7.80 9.26 -5.59
CA PHE A 137 -8.67 8.79 -4.51
C PHE A 137 -7.97 7.74 -3.63
N TRP A 138 -7.18 6.86 -4.23
CA TRP A 138 -6.40 5.87 -3.49
C TRP A 138 -5.33 6.54 -2.63
N SER A 139 -4.55 7.46 -3.18
CA SER A 139 -3.57 8.27 -2.45
C SER A 139 -4.22 9.04 -1.30
N ALA A 140 -5.39 9.65 -1.53
CA ALA A 140 -6.13 10.35 -0.48
C ALA A 140 -6.55 9.41 0.67
N ALA A 141 -7.06 8.22 0.36
CA ALA A 141 -7.43 7.22 1.36
C ALA A 141 -6.22 6.73 2.18
N ILE A 142 -5.09 6.47 1.52
CA ILE A 142 -3.84 6.05 2.17
C ILE A 142 -3.31 7.16 3.08
N LEU A 143 -3.22 8.39 2.59
CA LEU A 143 -2.75 9.53 3.38
C LEU A 143 -3.68 9.83 4.56
N ALA A 144 -5.00 9.67 4.38
CA ALA A 144 -5.95 9.76 5.49
C ALA A 144 -5.70 8.68 6.55
N ALA A 145 -5.42 7.44 6.15
CA ALA A 145 -5.01 6.37 7.06
C ALA A 145 -3.68 6.68 7.78
N LEU A 146 -2.73 7.36 7.12
CA LEU A 146 -1.50 7.83 7.76
C LEU A 146 -1.80 8.87 8.82
N GLY A 147 -2.59 9.89 8.46
CA GLY A 147 -2.99 10.97 9.37
C GLY A 147 -3.74 10.46 10.59
N ALA A 148 -4.58 9.46 10.39
CA ALA A 148 -5.23 8.68 11.44
C ALA A 148 -4.20 8.02 12.37
N THR A 149 -3.26 7.24 11.81
CA THR A 149 -2.23 6.54 12.59
C THR A 149 -1.37 7.51 13.38
N VAL A 150 -0.88 8.58 12.75
CA VAL A 150 0.01 9.56 13.39
C VAL A 150 -0.75 10.44 14.39
N GLY A 151 -2.02 10.77 14.14
CA GLY A 151 -2.86 11.50 15.08
C GLY A 151 -2.99 10.77 16.41
N VAL A 152 -3.16 9.44 16.36
CA VAL A 152 -3.18 8.55 17.53
C VAL A 152 -1.85 8.57 18.31
N ILE A 153 -0.72 8.73 17.62
CA ILE A 153 0.62 8.72 18.22
C ILE A 153 1.01 10.06 18.84
N ILE A 154 0.82 11.15 18.08
CA ILE A 154 1.47 12.44 18.36
C ILE A 154 0.49 13.47 18.93
N ASP A 155 -0.81 13.15 19.02
CA ASP A 155 -1.88 14.13 19.37
C ASP A 155 -1.79 15.40 18.52
N ILE A 156 -1.26 15.27 17.29
CA ILE A 156 -1.19 16.32 16.29
C ILE A 156 -2.49 16.31 15.51
N ASP A 157 -2.99 17.50 15.18
CA ASP A 157 -4.12 17.67 14.29
C ASP A 157 -3.96 16.80 13.01
N ARG A 158 -5.02 16.06 12.70
CA ARG A 158 -5.06 15.13 11.57
C ARG A 158 -4.68 15.79 10.26
N LYS A 159 -5.06 17.06 10.01
CA LYS A 159 -4.72 17.77 8.77
C LYS A 159 -3.21 17.99 8.66
N THR A 160 -2.59 18.45 9.73
CA THR A 160 -1.14 18.70 9.79
C THR A 160 -0.34 17.42 9.55
N SER A 161 -0.78 16.30 10.12
CA SER A 161 -0.15 15.00 9.89
C SER A 161 -0.24 14.53 8.44
N ILE A 162 -1.41 14.69 7.82
CA ILE A 162 -1.63 14.31 6.41
C ILE A 162 -0.70 15.14 5.51
N ILE A 163 -0.66 16.46 5.70
CA ILE A 163 0.16 17.37 4.88
C ILE A 163 1.65 17.03 5.01
N THR A 164 2.14 16.87 6.24
CA THR A 164 3.56 16.57 6.50
C THR A 164 3.96 15.25 5.84
N SER A 165 3.13 14.22 5.98
CA SER A 165 3.41 12.90 5.41
C SER A 165 3.36 12.90 3.88
N ALA A 166 2.42 13.65 3.28
CA ALA A 166 2.34 13.84 1.85
C ALA A 166 3.58 14.55 1.29
N CYS A 167 4.05 15.62 1.96
CA CYS A 167 5.27 16.33 1.56
C CYS A 167 6.50 15.41 1.57
N ILE A 168 6.65 14.58 2.61
CA ILE A 168 7.77 13.63 2.70
C ILE A 168 7.68 12.58 1.58
N ALA A 169 6.49 11.99 1.37
CA ALA A 169 6.25 11.02 0.32
C ALA A 169 6.60 11.56 -1.07
N VAL A 170 6.14 12.77 -1.39
CA VAL A 170 6.45 13.44 -2.65
C VAL A 170 7.95 13.68 -2.80
N PHE A 171 8.62 14.18 -1.74
CA PHE A 171 10.02 14.56 -1.80
C PHE A 171 10.94 13.39 -2.16
N TYR A 172 10.85 12.24 -1.46
CA TYR A 172 11.76 11.12 -1.78
C TYR A 172 11.39 10.40 -3.07
N THR A 173 10.10 10.35 -3.42
CA THR A 173 9.63 9.77 -4.69
C THR A 173 10.19 10.55 -5.89
N PHE A 174 10.18 11.88 -5.78
CA PHE A 174 10.71 12.81 -6.79
C PHE A 174 12.19 12.55 -7.10
N PHE A 175 13.05 12.42 -6.08
CA PHE A 175 14.49 12.26 -6.32
C PHE A 175 14.93 10.85 -6.74
N GLY A 176 14.08 9.85 -6.50
CA GLY A 176 14.48 8.45 -6.49
C GLY A 176 13.94 7.58 -7.63
N GLY A 177 12.77 7.90 -8.20
CA GLY A 177 12.09 7.07 -9.21
C GLY A 177 11.81 5.64 -8.73
N LEU A 178 11.51 4.71 -9.66
CA LEU A 178 11.13 3.34 -9.33
C LEU A 178 12.22 2.58 -8.54
N TYR A 179 13.50 2.89 -8.77
CA TYR A 179 14.60 2.22 -8.07
C TYR A 179 14.63 2.58 -6.58
N SER A 180 14.34 3.83 -6.23
CA SER A 180 14.21 4.24 -4.83
C SER A 180 13.02 3.55 -4.18
N VAL A 181 11.84 3.66 -4.80
CA VAL A 181 10.59 3.06 -4.32
C VAL A 181 10.76 1.56 -4.07
N ALA A 182 11.34 0.83 -5.03
CA ALA A 182 11.49 -0.62 -4.90
C ALA A 182 12.41 -1.05 -3.74
N TYR A 183 13.45 -0.26 -3.39
CA TYR A 183 14.33 -0.58 -2.28
C TYR A 183 13.77 -0.13 -0.93
N THR A 184 13.06 1.00 -0.89
CA THR A 184 12.34 1.43 0.32
C THR A 184 11.24 0.44 0.66
N ASP A 185 10.52 -0.08 -0.35
CA ASP A 185 9.48 -1.10 -0.20
C ASP A 185 9.99 -2.37 0.49
N VAL A 186 11.20 -2.84 0.15
CA VAL A 186 11.77 -4.06 0.76
C VAL A 186 11.95 -3.87 2.27
N ILE A 187 12.48 -2.72 2.68
CA ILE A 187 12.71 -2.40 4.09
C ILE A 187 11.37 -2.18 4.79
N GLN A 188 10.46 -1.43 4.17
CA GLN A 188 9.14 -1.17 4.69
C GLN A 188 8.37 -2.48 4.89
N LEU A 189 8.36 -3.40 3.93
CA LEU A 189 7.69 -4.70 4.07
C LEU A 189 8.27 -5.53 5.21
N PHE A 190 9.59 -5.53 5.39
CA PHE A 190 10.21 -6.21 6.51
C PHE A 190 9.80 -5.59 7.85
N CYS A 191 9.79 -4.25 7.94
CA CYS A 191 9.30 -3.53 9.12
C CYS A 191 7.83 -3.85 9.42
N ILE A 192 6.96 -3.89 8.39
CA ILE A 192 5.55 -4.27 8.52
C ILE A 192 5.41 -5.67 9.08
N PHE A 193 6.13 -6.63 8.48
CA PHE A 193 6.07 -8.03 8.89
C PHE A 193 6.51 -8.18 10.34
N VAL A 194 7.71 -7.71 10.69
CA VAL A 194 8.24 -7.84 12.05
C VAL A 194 7.39 -7.05 13.05
N GLY A 195 7.01 -5.82 12.71
CA GLY A 195 6.25 -4.96 13.61
C GLY A 195 4.89 -5.53 13.95
N LEU A 196 4.09 -5.91 12.96
CA LEU A 196 2.75 -6.44 13.23
C LEU A 196 2.80 -7.81 13.92
N TRP A 197 3.69 -8.72 13.49
CA TRP A 197 3.82 -10.03 14.14
C TRP A 197 4.36 -9.93 15.57
N LEU A 198 5.23 -8.96 15.85
CA LEU A 198 5.69 -8.68 17.21
C LEU A 198 4.52 -8.21 18.08
N CYS A 199 3.61 -7.39 17.55
CA CYS A 199 2.48 -6.84 18.31
C CYS A 199 1.40 -7.89 18.66
N VAL A 200 1.21 -8.92 17.83
CA VAL A 200 0.19 -9.97 18.02
C VAL A 200 0.23 -10.61 19.42
N PRO A 201 1.34 -11.24 19.89
CA PRO A 201 1.35 -11.93 21.17
C PRO A 201 1.11 -10.98 22.35
N PHE A 202 1.69 -9.78 22.34
CA PHE A 202 1.49 -8.81 23.42
C PHE A 202 0.05 -8.31 23.48
N SER A 203 -0.56 -8.06 22.32
CA SER A 203 -1.95 -7.62 22.25
C SER A 203 -2.91 -8.71 22.76
N MET A 204 -2.69 -9.98 22.42
CA MET A 204 -3.51 -11.11 22.88
C MET A 204 -3.36 -11.42 24.38
N MET A 205 -2.19 -11.17 24.96
CA MET A 205 -1.92 -11.43 26.38
C MET A 205 -2.34 -10.28 27.30
N ASN A 206 -2.84 -9.18 26.74
CA ASN A 206 -3.26 -8.01 27.52
C ASN A 206 -4.51 -8.35 28.36
N LYS A 207 -4.51 -7.92 29.64
CA LYS A 207 -5.59 -8.23 30.60
C LYS A 207 -6.96 -7.66 30.19
N SER A 208 -6.98 -6.57 29.45
CA SER A 208 -8.21 -5.91 28.99
C SER A 208 -8.85 -6.63 27.79
N VAL A 209 -8.21 -7.68 27.27
CA VAL A 209 -8.70 -8.48 26.13
C VAL A 209 -9.47 -9.69 26.64
N GLY A 210 -10.74 -9.79 26.23
CA GLY A 210 -11.61 -10.92 26.53
C GLY A 210 -11.25 -12.21 25.75
N PRO A 211 -12.01 -13.28 25.94
CA PRO A 211 -11.81 -14.54 25.22
C PRO A 211 -11.95 -14.34 23.70
N LEU A 212 -10.97 -14.82 22.95
CA LEU A 212 -10.93 -14.75 21.49
C LEU A 212 -11.69 -15.92 20.81
N SER A 213 -12.18 -16.88 21.61
CA SER A 213 -12.87 -18.07 21.12
C SER A 213 -14.29 -17.74 20.63
N TYR A 214 -14.65 -18.32 19.48
CA TYR A 214 -16.03 -18.39 19.02
C TYR A 214 -16.83 -19.36 19.91
N PRO A 215 -18.10 -19.07 20.28
CA PRO A 215 -18.95 -17.95 19.87
C PRO A 215 -18.87 -16.71 20.79
N THR A 216 -18.03 -16.73 21.83
CA THR A 216 -17.96 -15.65 22.83
C THR A 216 -17.51 -14.32 22.23
N ASN A 217 -16.65 -14.37 21.21
CA ASN A 217 -16.35 -13.23 20.33
C ASN A 217 -16.77 -13.60 18.91
N ASP A 218 -17.84 -13.00 18.40
CA ASP A 218 -18.26 -13.21 17.01
C ASP A 218 -17.39 -12.38 16.06
N TRP A 219 -16.19 -12.89 15.80
CA TRP A 219 -15.29 -12.36 14.78
C TRP A 219 -15.56 -12.95 13.39
N VAL A 220 -16.48 -13.92 13.26
CA VAL A 220 -16.86 -14.51 11.98
C VAL A 220 -17.77 -13.55 11.22
N GLY A 221 -18.75 -12.99 11.95
CA GLY A 221 -19.78 -12.13 11.39
C GLY A 221 -20.86 -12.94 10.64
N SER A 222 -21.81 -12.22 10.05
CA SER A 222 -22.91 -12.81 9.29
C SER A 222 -23.14 -12.09 7.97
N LEU A 223 -23.46 -12.85 6.92
CA LEU A 223 -23.95 -12.32 5.66
C LEU A 223 -25.46 -12.47 5.59
N GLU A 224 -26.18 -11.37 5.79
CA GLU A 224 -27.63 -11.38 5.62
C GLU A 224 -28.01 -11.47 4.13
N PRO A 225 -29.08 -12.19 3.75
CA PRO A 225 -29.47 -12.35 2.35
C PRO A 225 -29.64 -11.04 1.56
N ARG A 226 -30.08 -9.97 2.23
CA ARG A 226 -30.25 -8.64 1.62
C ARG A 226 -28.95 -8.02 1.11
N PHE A 227 -27.80 -8.40 1.66
CA PHE A 227 -26.51 -7.83 1.31
C PHE A 227 -25.68 -8.72 0.37
N ILE A 228 -26.22 -9.85 -0.09
CA ILE A 228 -25.52 -10.75 -1.02
C ILE A 228 -25.09 -10.00 -2.30
N GLY A 229 -25.95 -9.14 -2.83
CA GLY A 229 -25.63 -8.33 -4.01
C GLY A 229 -24.41 -7.43 -3.78
N GLN A 230 -24.38 -6.69 -2.67
CA GLN A 230 -23.25 -5.82 -2.29
C GLN A 230 -21.98 -6.63 -1.99
N TYR A 231 -22.13 -7.79 -1.36
CA TYR A 231 -21.02 -8.70 -1.05
C TYR A 231 -20.33 -9.19 -2.33
N VAL A 232 -21.12 -9.62 -3.33
CA VAL A 232 -20.60 -10.06 -4.62
C VAL A 232 -20.00 -8.89 -5.40
N ASP A 233 -20.68 -7.74 -5.44
CA ASP A 233 -20.19 -6.54 -6.12
C ASP A 233 -18.83 -6.07 -5.57
N SER A 234 -18.71 -6.00 -4.24
CA SER A 234 -17.45 -5.66 -3.56
C SER A 234 -16.34 -6.66 -3.89
N GLY A 235 -16.67 -7.95 -3.93
CA GLY A 235 -15.71 -9.00 -4.26
C GLY A 235 -15.21 -8.89 -5.70
N LEU A 236 -16.13 -8.70 -6.64
CA LEU A 236 -15.82 -8.50 -8.05
C LEU A 236 -15.00 -7.22 -8.27
N LEU A 237 -15.33 -6.14 -7.56
CA LEU A 237 -14.58 -4.89 -7.60
C LEU A 237 -13.13 -5.11 -7.14
N LEU A 238 -12.91 -5.84 -6.04
CA LEU A 238 -11.56 -6.12 -5.53
C LEU A 238 -10.77 -7.04 -6.48
N ILE A 239 -11.42 -8.05 -7.06
CA ILE A 239 -10.79 -9.03 -7.96
C ILE A 239 -10.44 -8.38 -9.30
N PHE A 240 -11.41 -7.74 -9.96
CA PHE A 240 -11.24 -7.21 -11.31
C PHE A 240 -10.73 -5.79 -11.33
N GLY A 241 -11.10 -4.96 -10.36
CA GLY A 241 -10.62 -3.57 -10.27
C GLY A 241 -9.13 -3.46 -9.97
N GLY A 242 -8.55 -4.47 -9.32
CA GLY A 242 -7.11 -4.54 -9.07
C GLY A 242 -6.25 -4.89 -10.30
N ILE A 243 -6.85 -5.43 -11.37
CA ILE A 243 -6.13 -5.86 -12.56
C ILE A 243 -5.63 -4.67 -13.40
N PRO A 244 -6.48 -3.71 -13.82
CA PRO A 244 -6.06 -2.56 -14.64
C PRO A 244 -5.40 -1.46 -13.80
N TRP A 245 -4.56 -1.82 -12.83
CA TRP A 245 -3.87 -0.87 -11.97
C TRP A 245 -2.44 -0.64 -12.44
N GLN A 246 -2.09 0.61 -12.72
CA GLN A 246 -0.77 0.95 -13.22
C GLN A 246 0.33 0.62 -12.22
N VAL A 247 0.09 0.77 -10.92
CA VAL A 247 1.08 0.45 -9.89
C VAL A 247 1.50 -1.01 -10.03
N TYR A 248 0.55 -1.94 -10.15
CA TYR A 248 0.82 -3.36 -10.41
C TYR A 248 1.62 -3.57 -11.70
N PHE A 249 1.16 -3.01 -12.83
CA PHE A 249 1.84 -3.20 -14.11
C PHE A 249 3.22 -2.57 -14.15
N GLN A 250 3.48 -1.50 -13.42
CA GLN A 250 4.80 -0.89 -13.34
C GLN A 250 5.83 -1.87 -12.77
N ARG A 251 5.46 -2.69 -11.77
CA ARG A 251 6.33 -3.72 -11.19
C ARG A 251 6.50 -4.89 -12.18
N VAL A 252 5.42 -5.34 -12.81
CA VAL A 252 5.46 -6.37 -13.86
C VAL A 252 6.39 -5.97 -15.02
N LEU A 253 6.26 -4.73 -15.50
CA LEU A 253 6.99 -4.19 -16.66
C LEU A 253 8.46 -3.90 -16.34
N SER A 254 8.78 -3.59 -15.08
CA SER A 254 10.16 -3.42 -14.59
C SER A 254 10.95 -4.73 -14.46
N SER A 255 10.29 -5.89 -14.60
CA SER A 255 10.94 -7.20 -14.53
C SER A 255 11.85 -7.46 -15.74
N LYS A 256 12.90 -8.26 -15.58
CA LYS A 256 13.80 -8.64 -16.70
C LYS A 256 13.16 -9.54 -17.74
N SER A 257 12.20 -10.38 -17.35
CA SER A 257 11.60 -11.41 -18.22
C SER A 257 10.12 -11.58 -17.92
N ALA A 258 9.36 -11.96 -18.95
CA ALA A 258 7.92 -12.21 -18.85
C ALA A 258 7.61 -13.36 -17.85
N PHE A 259 8.42 -14.41 -17.81
CA PHE A 259 8.25 -15.49 -16.82
C PHE A 259 8.44 -14.98 -15.39
N LYS A 260 9.49 -14.17 -15.16
CA LYS A 260 9.72 -13.54 -13.86
C LYS A 260 8.55 -12.65 -13.49
N ALA A 261 8.01 -11.88 -14.43
CA ALA A 261 6.87 -11.01 -14.18
C ALA A 261 5.62 -11.78 -13.69
N GLN A 262 5.35 -12.97 -14.22
CA GLN A 262 4.26 -13.83 -13.70
C GLN A 262 4.57 -14.39 -12.31
N LEU A 263 5.81 -14.84 -12.09
CA LEU A 263 6.26 -15.34 -10.79
C LEU A 263 6.11 -14.28 -9.70
N LEU A 264 6.45 -13.02 -10.00
CA LEU A 264 6.25 -11.88 -9.10
C LEU A 264 4.79 -11.79 -8.65
N SER A 265 3.83 -11.87 -9.59
CA SER A 265 2.40 -11.78 -9.28
C SER A 265 1.92 -12.95 -8.41
N TYR A 266 2.34 -14.19 -8.69
CA TYR A 266 1.91 -15.36 -7.91
C TYR A 266 2.48 -15.38 -6.50
N VAL A 267 3.77 -15.07 -6.35
CA VAL A 267 4.40 -14.99 -5.02
C VAL A 267 3.79 -13.83 -4.23
N ALA A 268 3.50 -12.71 -4.89
CA ALA A 268 2.85 -11.58 -4.25
C ALA A 268 1.42 -11.90 -3.78
N ALA A 269 0.65 -12.67 -4.54
CA ALA A 269 -0.68 -13.11 -4.13
C ALA A 269 -0.65 -13.88 -2.81
N PHE A 270 0.28 -14.83 -2.68
CA PHE A 270 0.49 -15.56 -1.44
C PHE A 270 0.98 -14.62 -0.32
N GLY A 271 1.95 -13.75 -0.63
CA GLY A 271 2.47 -12.76 0.31
C GLY A 271 1.40 -11.84 0.89
N CYS A 272 0.46 -11.36 0.07
CA CYS A 272 -0.65 -10.51 0.54
C CYS A 272 -1.48 -11.22 1.62
N ILE A 273 -1.87 -12.47 1.37
CA ILE A 273 -2.65 -13.27 2.34
C ILE A 273 -1.88 -13.41 3.66
N VAL A 274 -0.60 -13.80 3.60
CA VAL A 274 0.24 -13.98 4.80
C VAL A 274 0.36 -12.68 5.59
N MET A 275 0.52 -11.55 4.90
CA MET A 275 0.67 -10.23 5.53
C MET A 275 -0.65 -9.70 6.12
N ALA A 276 -1.80 -10.17 5.66
CA ALA A 276 -3.10 -9.81 6.23
C ALA A 276 -3.36 -10.48 7.59
N VAL A 277 -2.83 -11.68 7.81
CA VAL A 277 -3.05 -12.47 9.04
C VAL A 277 -2.84 -11.67 10.33
N PRO A 278 -1.70 -10.99 10.55
CA PRO A 278 -1.51 -10.25 11.80
C PRO A 278 -2.50 -9.08 11.94
N ALA A 279 -2.85 -8.39 10.85
CA ALA A 279 -3.86 -7.33 10.86
C ALA A 279 -5.25 -7.87 11.22
N MET A 280 -5.60 -9.05 10.70
CA MET A 280 -6.84 -9.74 11.05
C MET A 280 -6.88 -10.10 12.54
N ILE A 281 -5.80 -10.68 13.07
CA ILE A 281 -5.70 -11.01 14.50
C ILE A 281 -5.86 -9.75 15.35
N VAL A 282 -5.22 -8.64 14.97
CA VAL A 282 -5.37 -7.35 15.66
C VAL A 282 -6.82 -6.87 15.64
N GLY A 283 -7.55 -7.02 14.52
CA GLY A 283 -8.98 -6.73 14.46
C GLY A 283 -9.83 -7.61 15.39
N VAL A 284 -9.49 -8.91 15.53
CA VAL A 284 -10.18 -9.83 16.46
C VAL A 284 -9.93 -9.41 17.90
N VAL A 285 -8.67 -9.07 18.23
CA VAL A 285 -8.26 -8.59 19.55
C VAL A 285 -9.00 -7.32 19.90
N ALA A 286 -9.05 -6.35 18.99
CA ALA A 286 -9.80 -5.12 19.19
C ALA A 286 -11.28 -5.36 19.49
N LYS A 287 -11.89 -6.34 18.83
CA LYS A 287 -13.30 -6.70 19.04
C LYS A 287 -13.54 -7.34 20.40
N ALA A 288 -12.59 -8.15 20.87
CA ALA A 288 -12.60 -8.74 22.21
C ALA A 288 -12.18 -7.75 23.32
N THR A 289 -11.66 -6.58 22.97
CA THR A 289 -11.10 -5.64 23.94
C THR A 289 -12.22 -4.91 24.68
N ARG A 290 -12.12 -4.92 26.00
CA ARG A 290 -12.93 -4.08 26.88
C ARG A 290 -12.27 -2.72 26.96
N TRP A 291 -12.58 -1.86 26.00
CA TRP A 291 -11.95 -0.54 25.86
C TRP A 291 -12.11 0.36 27.10
N ASN A 292 -13.14 0.14 27.93
CA ASN A 292 -13.34 0.80 29.23
C ASN A 292 -12.29 0.40 30.29
N GLU A 293 -11.63 -0.76 30.13
CA GLU A 293 -10.56 -1.25 31.01
C GLU A 293 -9.16 -0.89 30.47
N THR A 294 -9.08 -0.01 29.45
CA THR A 294 -7.82 0.46 28.86
C THR A 294 -7.60 1.94 29.20
N GLU A 295 -6.43 2.48 28.84
CA GLU A 295 -6.13 3.91 28.98
C GLU A 295 -6.87 4.80 27.95
N PHE A 296 -7.67 4.21 27.05
CA PHE A 296 -8.46 4.94 26.07
C PHE A 296 -9.63 5.70 26.73
N THR A 297 -9.72 7.01 26.51
CA THR A 297 -10.73 7.89 27.11
C THR A 297 -11.81 8.36 26.13
N GLY A 298 -11.96 7.71 24.98
CA GLY A 298 -12.94 8.11 23.95
C GLY A 298 -14.33 7.50 24.11
N PRO A 299 -15.24 7.74 23.15
CA PRO A 299 -16.62 7.26 23.22
C PRO A 299 -16.67 5.73 23.12
N LEU A 300 -17.55 5.13 23.93
CA LEU A 300 -17.83 3.69 23.96
C LEU A 300 -19.33 3.45 23.73
N PRO A 301 -19.73 2.58 22.78
CA PRO A 301 -18.88 1.87 21.81
C PRO A 301 -18.14 2.82 20.85
N LEU A 302 -17.04 2.34 20.25
CA LEU A 302 -16.26 3.14 19.29
C LEU A 302 -17.17 3.66 18.16
N ASP A 303 -17.11 4.96 17.92
CA ASP A 303 -17.85 5.61 16.84
C ASP A 303 -17.17 5.41 15.47
N LYS A 304 -17.77 6.00 14.43
CA LYS A 304 -17.25 5.93 13.06
C LYS A 304 -15.90 6.64 12.86
N GLU A 305 -15.50 7.51 13.79
CA GLU A 305 -14.21 8.21 13.71
C GLU A 305 -13.08 7.37 14.32
N HIS A 306 -13.39 6.58 15.35
CA HIS A 306 -12.42 5.73 16.05
C HIS A 306 -12.30 4.32 15.44
N THR A 307 -13.33 3.84 14.75
CA THR A 307 -13.32 2.49 14.15
C THR A 307 -12.18 2.30 13.12
N PRO A 308 -11.89 3.25 12.20
CA PRO A 308 -10.72 3.15 11.32
C PRO A 308 -9.36 3.19 12.04
N LEU A 309 -9.36 3.61 13.31
CA LEU A 309 -8.17 3.73 14.16
C LEU A 309 -7.92 2.49 15.02
N VAL A 310 -8.75 1.45 14.88
CA VAL A 310 -8.68 0.26 15.72
C VAL A 310 -7.28 -0.38 15.72
N LEU A 311 -6.64 -0.49 14.55
CA LEU A 311 -5.30 -1.05 14.46
C LEU A 311 -4.27 -0.21 15.26
N PRO A 312 -4.07 1.10 14.98
CA PRO A 312 -3.14 1.90 15.77
C PRO A 312 -3.52 2.01 17.25
N MET A 313 -4.82 1.96 17.60
CA MET A 313 -5.28 1.94 18.99
C MET A 313 -4.86 0.67 19.72
N VAL A 314 -5.01 -0.52 19.10
CA VAL A 314 -4.51 -1.77 19.68
C VAL A 314 -3.00 -1.70 19.91
N LEU A 315 -2.26 -1.19 18.92
CA LEU A 315 -0.81 -1.01 19.05
C LEU A 315 -0.44 -0.05 20.19
N GLN A 316 -1.19 1.02 20.38
CA GLN A 316 -0.92 2.01 21.42
C GLN A 316 -1.29 1.53 22.83
N PHE A 317 -2.51 1.03 23.00
CA PHE A 317 -3.09 0.79 24.32
C PHE A 317 -2.93 -0.64 24.81
N LEU A 318 -2.72 -1.61 23.92
CA LEU A 318 -2.67 -3.02 24.31
C LEU A 318 -1.26 -3.62 24.28
N THR A 319 -0.26 -2.89 23.77
CA THR A 319 1.12 -3.39 23.69
C THR A 319 2.09 -2.54 24.52
N PRO A 320 3.21 -3.13 25.03
CA PRO A 320 4.24 -2.37 25.72
C PRO A 320 4.83 -1.26 24.84
N GLY A 321 5.32 -0.18 25.44
CA GLY A 321 5.80 1.00 24.71
C GLY A 321 6.83 0.71 23.60
N VAL A 322 7.75 -0.24 23.79
CA VAL A 322 8.73 -0.63 22.76
C VAL A 322 8.07 -1.37 21.58
N VAL A 323 7.08 -2.20 21.86
CA VAL A 323 6.35 -2.95 20.82
C VAL A 323 5.44 -2.00 20.05
N SER A 324 4.78 -1.08 20.77
CA SER A 324 3.99 0.01 20.21
C SER A 324 4.83 0.87 19.27
N PHE A 325 6.04 1.26 19.69
CA PHE A 325 7.00 2.01 18.88
C PHE A 325 7.30 1.34 17.53
N VAL A 326 7.57 0.03 17.54
CA VAL A 326 7.90 -0.72 16.31
C VAL A 326 6.65 -0.93 15.45
N GLY A 327 5.52 -1.31 16.05
CA GLY A 327 4.27 -1.55 15.35
C GLY A 327 3.71 -0.31 14.67
N LEU A 328 3.73 0.84 15.34
CA LEU A 328 3.24 2.10 14.79
C LEU A 328 4.13 2.61 13.65
N GLY A 329 5.46 2.49 13.81
CA GLY A 329 6.41 2.77 12.72
C GLY A 329 6.19 1.86 11.51
N ALA A 330 5.87 0.59 11.75
CA ALA A 330 5.50 -0.38 10.71
C ALA A 330 4.21 0.00 9.97
N VAL A 331 3.18 0.50 10.66
CA VAL A 331 1.97 1.02 9.97
C VAL A 331 2.33 2.22 9.10
N SER A 332 3.11 3.17 9.63
CA SER A 332 3.59 4.30 8.83
C SER A 332 4.40 3.86 7.60
N ALA A 333 5.20 2.80 7.72
CA ALA A 333 5.91 2.15 6.61
C ALA A 333 4.98 1.70 5.49
N ALA A 334 3.93 0.96 5.84
CA ALA A 334 2.93 0.44 4.89
C ALA A 334 2.25 1.57 4.13
N VAL A 335 1.89 2.62 4.85
CA VAL A 335 1.16 3.75 4.27
C VAL A 335 2.06 4.56 3.32
N MET A 336 3.34 4.72 3.65
CA MET A 336 4.31 5.40 2.80
C MET A 336 4.60 4.63 1.51
N SER A 337 4.83 3.32 1.59
CA SER A 337 5.10 2.42 0.46
C SER A 337 3.97 2.36 -0.58
N SER A 338 2.74 2.64 -0.16
CA SER A 338 1.62 2.72 -1.10
C SER A 338 1.46 4.11 -1.70
N SER A 339 1.81 5.15 -0.94
CA SER A 339 1.72 6.54 -1.36
C SER A 339 2.75 6.85 -2.46
N ASP A 340 4.02 6.49 -2.27
CA ASP A 340 5.07 6.69 -3.29
C ASP A 340 4.77 5.92 -4.58
N SER A 341 4.28 4.70 -4.44
CA SER A 341 3.89 3.81 -5.52
C SER A 341 2.76 4.39 -6.38
N SER A 342 1.73 4.95 -5.74
CA SER A 342 0.60 5.60 -6.40
C SER A 342 1.01 6.91 -7.08
N ILE A 343 1.81 7.75 -6.41
CA ILE A 343 2.34 9.01 -6.96
C ILE A 343 3.19 8.73 -8.21
N LEU A 344 4.13 7.79 -8.12
CA LEU A 344 5.01 7.41 -9.23
C LEU A 344 4.22 6.83 -10.41
N SER A 345 3.18 6.05 -10.12
CA SER A 345 2.26 5.48 -11.11
C SER A 345 1.52 6.56 -11.89
N ALA A 346 0.88 7.49 -11.19
CA ALA A 346 0.16 8.61 -11.79
C ALA A 346 1.08 9.47 -12.66
N ALA A 347 2.25 9.82 -12.14
CA ALA A 347 3.23 10.62 -12.86
C ALA A 347 3.80 9.88 -14.09
N SER A 348 3.99 8.55 -13.99
CA SER A 348 4.43 7.71 -15.12
C SER A 348 3.39 7.70 -16.26
N MET A 349 2.11 7.47 -15.95
CA MET A 349 1.06 7.51 -16.97
C MET A 349 0.94 8.89 -17.61
N PHE A 350 1.02 9.95 -16.82
CA PHE A 350 0.97 11.32 -17.34
C PHE A 350 2.14 11.60 -18.31
N ALA A 351 3.37 11.32 -17.89
CA ALA A 351 4.56 11.58 -18.69
C ALA A 351 4.55 10.82 -20.03
N ARG A 352 4.09 9.56 -20.00
CA ARG A 352 4.10 8.66 -21.17
C ARG A 352 2.89 8.82 -22.08
N ASN A 353 1.68 8.79 -21.52
CA ASN A 353 0.43 8.69 -22.27
C ASN A 353 -0.25 10.04 -22.51
N VAL A 354 0.19 11.12 -21.84
CA VAL A 354 -0.36 12.47 -22.07
C VAL A 354 0.73 13.39 -22.60
N TYR A 355 1.77 13.64 -21.81
CA TYR A 355 2.78 14.66 -22.10
C TYR A 355 3.51 14.38 -23.42
N LYS A 356 3.99 13.14 -23.62
CA LYS A 356 4.65 12.74 -24.87
C LYS A 356 3.75 12.91 -26.11
N LEU A 357 2.44 12.67 -25.97
CA LEU A 357 1.50 12.73 -27.09
C LEU A 357 1.12 14.15 -27.48
N ILE A 358 0.98 15.05 -26.49
CA ILE A 358 0.56 16.43 -26.71
C ILE A 358 1.76 17.31 -27.11
N PHE A 359 2.88 17.20 -26.40
CA PHE A 359 3.96 18.19 -26.51
C PHE A 359 5.22 17.69 -27.24
N ARG A 360 5.44 16.37 -27.35
CA ARG A 360 6.67 15.80 -27.95
C ARG A 360 6.42 14.55 -28.83
N GLN A 361 5.58 14.69 -29.86
CA GLN A 361 5.25 13.61 -30.81
C GLN A 361 6.46 12.98 -31.52
N LYS A 362 7.60 13.68 -31.61
CA LYS A 362 8.86 13.22 -32.23
C LYS A 362 10.00 12.91 -31.24
N ALA A 363 9.80 12.98 -29.93
CA ALA A 363 10.90 12.75 -29.00
C ALA A 363 11.19 11.26 -28.79
N ARG A 364 12.44 10.87 -29.09
CA ARG A 364 13.06 9.61 -28.64
C ARG A 364 13.08 9.57 -27.11
N ALA A 365 13.05 8.38 -26.51
CA ALA A 365 12.97 8.20 -25.04
C ALA A 365 14.04 8.97 -24.24
N GLU A 366 15.18 9.28 -24.87
CA GLU A 366 16.29 10.08 -24.32
C GLU A 366 15.94 11.56 -24.09
N ASN A 367 14.93 12.08 -24.78
CA ASN A 367 14.52 13.49 -24.76
C ASN A 367 13.18 13.69 -24.06
N ILE A 368 12.70 12.79 -23.21
CA ILE A 368 11.63 13.14 -22.28
C ILE A 368 12.33 13.85 -21.13
N PRO A 369 12.06 15.15 -20.88
CA PRO A 369 12.62 15.79 -19.71
C PRO A 369 12.18 14.95 -18.51
N THR A 370 13.10 14.65 -17.61
CA THR A 370 12.74 14.32 -16.24
C THR A 370 12.05 15.55 -15.65
N PHE A 371 10.79 15.75 -16.02
CA PHE A 371 9.81 16.43 -15.18
C PHE A 371 9.35 15.38 -14.18
N PHE A 372 10.28 14.97 -13.32
CA PHE A 372 9.93 14.46 -12.02
C PHE A 372 10.37 15.56 -11.10
#